data_AF-A0A850P3T6-F1
#
_entry.id   AF-A0A850P3T6-F1
#
_cell.length_a   1.000
_cell.length_b   1.000
_cell.length_c   1.000
_cell.angle_alpha   90.00
_cell.angle_beta   90.00
_cell.angle_gamma   90.00
#
_symmetry.space_group_name_H-M   'P 1'
#
loop_
_entity.id
_entity.type
_entity.pdbx_description
1 polymer ?
#
loop_
_entity_poly.entity_id
_entity_poly.type
_entity_poly.pdbx_seq_one_letter_code
_entity_poly.pdbx_strand_id
1 'polypeptide(L)'
;MADTGTDPRTSGAVPARRYFHIASGYGKQVPLGFAVRQIVPHGVRVVFVADVDTSVPVDWQGGREWNKVLATTVAQAGDVIDVGRNKVTVRRRIR
;
A
#
# COMPACT_ATOMS: atom_id res chain seq x y z
N MET A 1 45.56 15.51 30.59
CA MET A 1 44.53 14.59 31.09
C MET A 1 43.25 14.85 30.30
N ALA A 2 42.77 13.84 29.56
CA ALA A 2 41.51 13.72 28.77
C ALA A 2 41.18 14.88 27.80
N ASP A 3 41.41 14.76 26.49
CA ASP A 3 40.77 13.90 25.47
C ASP A 3 39.26 14.11 25.27
N THR A 4 38.97 14.53 24.05
CA THR A 4 37.76 14.76 23.26
C THR A 4 36.58 13.83 23.57
N GLY A 5 35.38 14.40 23.74
CA GLY A 5 34.11 13.66 23.81
C GLY A 5 33.02 14.39 23.03
N THR A 6 32.99 14.15 21.72
CA THR A 6 31.99 14.64 20.76
C THR A 6 30.55 14.34 21.19
N ASP A 7 29.68 15.34 21.00
CA ASP A 7 28.23 15.36 21.21
C ASP A 7 27.49 14.18 20.52
N PRO A 8 26.68 13.38 21.25
CA PRO A 8 25.84 12.34 20.64
C PRO A 8 24.46 12.84 20.21
N ARG A 9 24.15 14.15 20.21
CA ARG A 9 23.00 14.69 19.48
C ARG A 9 23.24 14.69 17.96
N THR A 10 23.88 13.64 17.47
CA THR A 10 23.74 13.20 16.08
C THR A 10 22.29 12.73 15.94
N SER A 11 21.44 13.65 15.50
CA SER A 11 20.43 13.45 14.46
C SER A 11 20.25 11.99 14.04
N GLY A 12 19.64 11.19 14.90
CA GLY A 12 19.02 9.95 14.48
C GLY A 12 17.80 10.37 13.68
N ALA A 13 17.95 10.46 12.36
CA ALA A 13 16.79 10.51 11.47
C ALA A 13 16.00 9.22 11.73
N VAL A 14 15.05 9.28 12.67
CA VAL A 14 14.05 8.24 12.85
C VAL A 14 13.45 8.08 11.46
N PRO A 15 13.59 6.93 10.78
CA PRO A 15 12.99 6.78 9.46
C PRO A 15 11.52 7.11 9.64
N ALA A 16 11.04 8.12 8.92
CA ALA A 16 9.66 8.57 9.04
C ALA A 16 8.77 7.36 8.78
N ARG A 17 8.26 6.77 9.87
CA ARG A 17 7.47 5.55 9.82
C ARG A 17 6.24 5.94 9.03
N ARG A 18 6.10 5.42 7.81
CA ARG A 18 4.96 5.74 6.95
C ARG A 18 3.75 5.09 7.59
N TYR A 19 3.07 5.83 8.45
CA TYR A 19 1.81 5.42 9.05
C TYR A 19 0.76 5.48 7.96
N PHE A 20 0.50 4.32 7.35
CA PHE A 20 -0.63 4.18 6.44
C PHE A 20 -1.93 4.23 7.24
N HIS A 21 -2.91 5.00 6.77
CA HIS A 21 -4.24 5.02 7.37
C HIS A 21 -4.90 3.64 7.32
N ILE A 22 -5.75 3.36 8.29
CA ILE A 22 -6.57 2.14 8.32
C ILE A 22 -7.63 2.26 7.21
N ALA A 23 -7.75 1.23 6.38
CA ALA A 23 -8.85 1.12 5.43
C ALA A 23 -10.12 0.73 6.18
N SER A 24 -11.22 1.41 5.88
CA SER A 24 -12.55 1.15 6.43
C SER A 24 -13.45 0.52 5.37
N GLY A 25 -14.45 -0.26 5.78
CA GLY A 25 -15.39 -0.92 4.87
C GLY A 25 -15.03 -2.37 4.55
N TYR A 26 -15.78 -2.95 3.62
CA TYR A 26 -15.64 -4.32 3.15
C TYR A 26 -16.30 -4.47 1.78
N GLY A 27 -16.00 -5.57 1.09
CA GLY A 27 -16.67 -5.95 -0.15
C GLY A 27 -16.51 -7.44 -0.40
N LYS A 28 -17.54 -8.04 -1.01
CA LYS A 28 -17.55 -9.46 -1.38
C LYS A 28 -17.93 -9.59 -2.85
N GLN A 29 -17.09 -10.29 -3.61
CA GLN A 29 -17.25 -10.52 -5.05
C GLN A 29 -17.49 -9.23 -5.84
N VAL A 30 -16.78 -8.17 -5.46
CA VAL A 30 -16.84 -6.87 -6.15
C VAL A 30 -15.72 -6.78 -7.18
N PRO A 31 -15.87 -6.01 -8.27
CA PRO A 31 -14.79 -5.83 -9.24
C PRO A 31 -13.53 -5.24 -8.58
N LEU A 32 -12.34 -5.76 -8.94
CA LEU A 32 -11.06 -5.30 -8.42
C LEU A 32 -10.88 -3.78 -8.50
N GLY A 33 -11.23 -3.17 -9.64
CA GLY A 33 -11.13 -1.72 -9.82
C GLY A 33 -12.04 -0.91 -8.89
N PHE A 34 -13.16 -1.48 -8.45
CA PHE A 34 -14.01 -0.89 -7.43
C PHE A 34 -13.39 -1.02 -6.04
N ALA A 35 -12.93 -2.22 -5.67
CA ALA A 35 -12.26 -2.46 -4.38
C ALA A 35 -11.04 -1.56 -4.19
N VAL A 36 -10.18 -1.43 -5.20
CA VAL A 36 -8.97 -0.58 -5.14
C VAL A 36 -9.34 0.87 -4.83
N ARG A 37 -10.40 1.41 -5.45
CA ARG A 37 -10.85 2.79 -5.20
C ARG A 37 -11.44 3.00 -3.80
N GLN A 38 -12.04 1.96 -3.21
CA GLN A 38 -12.58 2.01 -1.85
C GLN A 38 -11.49 1.89 -0.79
N ILE A 39 -10.46 1.07 -1.06
CA ILE A 39 -9.37 0.79 -0.11
C ILE A 39 -8.36 1.94 -0.08
N VAL A 40 -8.00 2.47 -1.26
CA VAL A 40 -6.94 3.48 -1.37
C VAL A 40 -7.45 4.86 -0.90
N PRO A 41 -6.77 5.52 0.05
CA PRO A 41 -7.20 6.81 0.55
C PRO A 41 -7.10 7.91 -0.51
N HIS A 42 -7.88 8.97 -0.32
CA HIS A 42 -7.80 10.16 -1.13
C HIS A 42 -6.37 10.73 -1.15
N GLY A 43 -5.98 11.28 -2.30
CA GLY A 43 -4.64 11.83 -2.53
C GLY A 43 -3.65 10.83 -3.12
N VAL A 44 -3.82 9.52 -2.89
CA VAL A 44 -2.94 8.49 -3.47
C VAL A 44 -3.34 8.17 -4.91
N ARG A 45 -2.42 8.38 -5.85
CA ARG A 45 -2.64 8.05 -7.27
C ARG A 45 -2.58 6.53 -7.47
N VAL A 46 -3.62 5.96 -8.07
CA VAL A 46 -3.67 4.55 -8.48
C VAL A 46 -3.26 4.42 -9.95
N VAL A 47 -2.40 3.45 -10.26
CA VAL A 47 -2.00 3.11 -11.63
C VAL A 47 -2.17 1.60 -11.83
N PHE A 48 -2.91 1.21 -12.87
CA PHE A 48 -2.98 -0.17 -13.34
C PHE A 48 -2.07 -0.33 -14.55
N VAL A 49 -1.21 -1.35 -14.56
CA VAL A 49 -0.43 -1.73 -15.76
C VAL A 49 -1.36 -2.43 -16.76
N ALA A 50 -1.05 -2.38 -18.06
CA ALA A 50 -1.92 -2.77 -19.17
C ALA A 50 -2.60 -4.15 -19.02
N ASP A 51 -1.92 -5.12 -18.41
CA ASP A 51 -2.41 -6.50 -18.29
C ASP A 51 -3.19 -6.80 -16.99
N VAL A 52 -3.54 -5.76 -16.22
CA VAL A 52 -4.34 -5.94 -14.99
C VAL A 52 -5.83 -5.92 -15.34
N ASP A 53 -6.48 -7.07 -15.17
CA ASP A 53 -7.93 -7.17 -15.31
C ASP A 53 -8.64 -6.63 -14.06
N THR A 54 -9.21 -5.44 -14.19
CA THR A 54 -9.92 -4.76 -13.09
C THR A 54 -11.35 -5.27 -12.85
N SER A 55 -11.84 -6.19 -13.70
CA SER A 55 -13.17 -6.79 -13.59
C SER A 55 -13.21 -8.03 -12.70
N VAL A 56 -12.05 -8.62 -12.38
CA VAL A 56 -11.94 -9.83 -11.55
C VAL A 56 -12.66 -9.63 -10.22
N PRO A 57 -13.57 -10.54 -9.82
CA PRO A 57 -14.25 -10.46 -8.54
C PRO A 57 -13.27 -10.74 -7.41
N VAL A 58 -13.24 -9.85 -6.42
CA VAL A 58 -12.38 -9.95 -5.24
C VAL A 58 -13.17 -9.67 -3.96
N ASP A 59 -12.68 -10.24 -2.87
CA ASP A 59 -13.14 -9.95 -1.53
C ASP A 59 -12.13 -9.04 -0.82
N TRP A 60 -12.61 -8.14 0.04
CA TRP A 60 -11.74 -7.34 0.89
C TRP A 60 -12.41 -6.96 2.20
N GLN A 61 -11.58 -6.80 3.22
CA GLN A 61 -12.00 -6.43 4.55
C GLN A 61 -11.06 -5.35 5.09
N GLY A 62 -11.62 -4.22 5.52
CA GLY A 62 -10.91 -3.18 6.23
C GLY A 62 -10.48 -3.60 7.64
N GLY A 63 -10.02 -2.63 8.44
CA GLY A 63 -9.51 -2.84 9.80
C GLY A 63 -7.99 -3.06 9.88
N ARG A 64 -7.30 -2.93 8.75
CA ARG A 64 -5.83 -2.93 8.64
C ARG A 64 -5.37 -1.75 7.79
N GLU A 65 -4.06 -1.51 7.74
CA GLU A 65 -3.49 -0.49 6.88
C GLU A 65 -3.86 -0.73 5.41
N TRP A 66 -4.28 0.33 4.70
CA TRP A 66 -4.83 0.21 3.35
C TRP A 66 -3.89 -0.51 2.38
N ASN A 67 -2.58 -0.33 2.52
CA ASN A 67 -1.59 -0.97 1.65
C ASN A 67 -1.56 -2.50 1.88
N LYS A 68 -1.76 -2.96 3.11
CA LYS A 68 -1.83 -4.39 3.43
C LYS A 68 -3.14 -4.99 2.93
N VAL A 69 -4.26 -4.29 3.12
CA VAL A 69 -5.58 -4.71 2.60
C VAL A 69 -5.52 -4.81 1.08
N LEU A 70 -5.04 -3.75 0.41
CA LEU A 70 -4.90 -3.72 -1.04
C LEU A 70 -3.99 -4.84 -1.56
N ALA A 71 -2.85 -5.10 -0.90
CA ALA A 71 -1.95 -6.18 -1.29
C ALA A 71 -2.64 -7.55 -1.25
N THR A 72 -3.43 -7.83 -0.21
CA THR A 72 -4.19 -9.09 -0.11
C THR A 72 -5.35 -9.16 -1.11
N THR A 73 -5.94 -8.02 -1.46
CA THR A 73 -7.03 -7.94 -2.45
C THR A 73 -6.51 -8.21 -3.86
N VAL A 74 -5.46 -7.51 -4.32
CA VAL A 74 -4.91 -7.71 -5.68
C VAL A 74 -4.30 -9.11 -5.85
N ALA A 75 -3.82 -9.74 -4.77
CA ALA A 75 -3.25 -11.08 -4.81
C ALA A 75 -4.28 -12.15 -5.21
N GLN A 76 -5.58 -11.94 -4.95
CA GLN A 76 -6.65 -12.85 -5.39
C GLN A 76 -6.77 -12.89 -6.92
N ALA A 77 -6.43 -11.79 -7.60
CA ALA A 77 -6.36 -11.71 -9.06
C ALA A 77 -5.00 -12.20 -9.64
N GLY A 78 -4.05 -12.59 -8.78
CA GLY A 78 -2.69 -12.97 -9.20
C GLY A 78 -1.74 -11.78 -9.41
N ASP A 79 -2.11 -10.60 -8.91
CA ASP A 79 -1.36 -9.36 -9.07
C ASP A 79 -0.64 -8.95 -7.78
N VAL A 80 0.20 -7.93 -7.87
CA VAL A 80 0.96 -7.34 -6.76
C VAL A 80 0.93 -5.83 -6.81
N ILE A 81 1.21 -5.19 -5.68
CA ILE A 81 1.34 -3.73 -5.58
C ILE A 81 2.79 -3.28 -5.40
N ASP A 82 3.08 -2.10 -5.92
CA ASP A 82 4.27 -1.31 -5.59
C ASP A 82 3.82 0.04 -5.01
N VAL A 83 4.28 0.37 -3.80
CA VAL A 83 3.83 1.54 -3.02
C VAL A 83 4.93 2.61 -3.02
N GLY A 84 4.69 3.69 -3.76
CA GLY A 84 5.52 4.89 -3.78
C GLY A 84 5.14 5.91 -2.70
N ARG A 85 5.60 7.15 -2.85
CA ARG A 85 5.33 8.25 -1.89
C ARG A 85 3.86 8.67 -1.85
N ASN A 86 3.24 8.80 -3.02
CA ASN A 86 1.83 9.18 -3.17
C ASN A 86 1.18 8.46 -4.37
N LYS A 87 1.67 7.26 -4.65
CA LYS A 87 1.27 6.46 -5.81
C LYS A 87 1.30 4.99 -5.43
N VAL A 88 0.32 4.25 -5.91
CA VAL A 88 0.36 2.79 -5.91
C VAL A 88 0.20 2.27 -7.32
N THR A 89 1.07 1.36 -7.70
CA THR A 89 1.01 0.67 -9.00
C THR A 89 0.54 -0.77 -8.76
N VAL A 90 -0.53 -1.19 -9.43
CA VAL A 90 -0.96 -2.59 -9.49
C VAL A 90 -0.39 -3.19 -10.78
N ARG A 91 0.27 -4.34 -10.65
CA ARG A 91 0.92 -5.03 -11.77
C ARG A 91 0.82 -6.53 -11.62
N ARG A 92 0.93 -7.24 -12.74
CA ARG A 92 0.99 -8.70 -12.75
C ARG A 92 2.16 -9.21 -11.90
N ARG A 93 1.93 -10.31 -11.17
CA ARG A 93 3.03 -11.05 -10.54
C ARG A 93 3.77 -11.82 -11.64
N ILE A 94 5.00 -11.43 -11.93
CA ILE A 94 5.88 -12.22 -12.79
C ILE A 94 6.19 -13.52 -12.04
N ARG A 95 5.95 -14.66 -12.70
CA ARG A 95 6.18 -16.01 -12.21
C ARG A 95 7.42 -16.59 -12.90
#